data_AF-A0A934BYF5-F1
#
_entry.id   AF-A0A934BYF5-F1
#
_cell.length_a   1.000
_cell.length_b   1.000
_cell.length_c   1.000
_cell.angle_alpha   90.00
_cell.angle_beta   90.00
_cell.angle_gamma   90.00
#
_symmetry.space_group_name_H-M   'P 1'
#
loop_
_entity.id
_entity.type
_entity.pdbx_description
1 polymer ?
#
loop_
_entity_poly.entity_id
_entity_poly.type
_entity_poly.pdbx_seq_one_letter_code
_entity_poly.pdbx_strand_id
1 'polypeptide(L)' 'MATYVYETIPAKPGDEVRRYEIRQSMKDAALTKHPETGEPIRRVITGGLGLIGVGSHGGPPPAPSRPKHGGGCSCCH' A
#
# COMPACT_ATOMS: atom_id res chain seq x y z
N MET A 1 10.58 8.44 -25.37
CA MET A 1 10.77 7.51 -24.23
C MET A 1 10.62 8.31 -22.95
N ALA A 2 9.86 7.81 -21.98
CA ALA A 2 9.73 8.43 -20.67
C ALA A 2 10.61 7.67 -19.66
N THR A 3 11.19 8.39 -18.71
CA THR A 3 11.82 7.77 -17.55
C THR A 3 10.84 7.84 -16.40
N TYR A 4 10.50 6.68 -15.85
CA TYR A 4 9.62 6.58 -14.69
C TYR A 4 10.43 6.23 -13.46
N VAL A 5 10.02 6.78 -12.32
CA VAL A 5 10.59 6.42 -11.03
C VAL A 5 9.87 5.19 -10.50
N TYR A 6 10.64 4.17 -10.16
CA TYR A 6 10.20 2.95 -9.50
C TYR A 6 10.82 2.88 -8.10
N GLU A 7 10.13 2.21 -7.18
CA GLU A 7 10.61 1.92 -5.82
C GLU A 7 10.57 0.42 -5.55
N THR A 8 11.53 -0.09 -4.78
CA THR A 8 11.48 -1.46 -4.27
C THR A 8 10.35 -1.62 -3.26
N ILE A 9 9.77 -2.82 -3.23
CA ILE A 9 8.75 -3.18 -2.24
C ILE A 9 9.47 -3.88 -1.08
N PRO A 10 9.55 -3.25 0.11
CA PRO A 10 10.16 -3.86 1.28
C PRO A 10 9.33 -5.07 1.72
N ALA A 11 9.99 -6.20 1.97
CA ALA A 11 9.31 -7.41 2.42
C ALA A 11 8.97 -7.33 3.92
N LYS A 12 9.76 -6.59 4.70
CA LYS A 12 9.55 -6.39 6.14
C LYS A 12 9.45 -4.90 6.49
N PRO A 13 8.70 -4.55 7.54
CA PRO A 13 8.68 -3.20 8.05
C PRO A 13 10.08 -2.82 8.57
N GLY A 14 10.66 -1.76 7.99
CA GLY A 14 12.01 -1.29 8.29
C GLY A 14 13.07 -1.63 7.25
N ASP A 15 12.75 -2.42 6.22
CA ASP A 15 13.65 -2.60 5.07
C ASP A 15 13.82 -1.30 4.28
N GLU A 16 15.01 -1.11 3.72
CA GLU A 16 15.36 0.08 2.94
C GLU A 16 14.69 0.07 1.56
N VAL A 17 13.96 1.15 1.25
CA VAL A 17 13.33 1.36 -0.05
C VAL A 17 14.33 2.01 -0.99
N ARG A 18 14.60 1.38 -2.13
CA ARG A 18 15.48 1.89 -3.18
C ARG A 18 14.68 2.43 -4.35
N ARG A 19 15.11 3.56 -4.88
CA ARG A 19 14.52 4.21 -6.06
C ARG A 19 15.34 3.91 -7.30
N TYR A 20 14.66 3.59 -8.39
CA TYR A 20 15.24 3.33 -9.69
C TYR A 20 14.56 4.17 -10.76
N GLU A 21 15.36 4.65 -11.71
CA GLU A 21 14.87 5.38 -12.87
C GLU A 21 14.86 4.45 -14.08
N ILE A 22 13.67 3.97 -14.44
CA ILE A 22 13.52 2.99 -15.54
C ILE A 22 12.96 3.69 -16.76
N ARG A 23 13.68 3.57 -17.88
CA ARG A 23 13.24 4.04 -19.20
C ARG A 23 12.17 3.08 -19.72
N GLN A 24 10.92 3.55 -19.80
CA GLN A 24 9.78 2.74 -20.26
C GLN A 24 8.90 3.55 -21.22
N SER A 25 8.26 2.88 -22.18
CA SER A 25 7.24 3.52 -23.02
C SER A 25 5.95 3.74 -22.22
N MET A 26 5.24 4.86 -22.45
CA MET A 26 3.94 5.09 -21.79
C MET A 26 2.86 4.06 -22.19
N LYS A 27 3.08 3.35 -23.32
CA LYS A 27 2.16 2.32 -23.83
C LYS A 27 2.36 0.97 -23.15
N ASP A 28 3.48 0.78 -22.45
CA ASP A 28 3.79 -0.47 -21.78
C ASP A 28 3.14 -0.53 -20.39
N ALA A 29 2.80 -1.75 -19.95
CA ALA A 29 2.32 -1.99 -18.60
C ALA A 29 3.41 -1.69 -17.57
N ALA A 30 3.02 -1.25 -16.37
CA ALA A 30 3.99 -0.98 -15.30
C ALA A 30 4.75 -2.25 -14.90
N LEU A 31 6.07 -2.14 -14.74
CA LEU A 31 6.91 -3.26 -14.30
C LEU A 31 6.64 -3.57 -12.83
N THR A 32 6.45 -4.86 -12.52
CA THR A 32 6.31 -5.35 -11.15
C THR A 32 7.62 -5.93 -10.59
N LYS A 33 8.59 -6.19 -11.47
CA LYS A 33 9.91 -6.73 -11.14
C LYS A 33 10.99 -5.99 -11.91
N HIS A 34 12.11 -5.73 -11.25
CA HIS A 34 13.26 -5.12 -11.91
C HIS A 34 13.84 -6.09 -12.94
N PRO A 35 14.05 -5.67 -14.21
CA PRO A 35 14.54 -6.56 -15.26
C PRO A 35 15.98 -7.06 -15.00
N GLU A 36 16.79 -6.30 -14.26
CA GLU A 36 18.19 -6.66 -14.00
C GLU A 36 18.40 -7.38 -12.66
N THR A 37 17.64 -7.02 -11.61
CA THR A 37 17.87 -7.55 -10.25
C THR A 37 16.81 -8.57 -9.83
N GLY A 38 15.67 -8.62 -10.54
CA GLY A 38 14.53 -9.46 -10.18
C GLY A 38 13.76 -8.98 -8.94
N GLU A 39 14.17 -7.86 -8.32
CA GLU A 39 13.53 -7.32 -7.12
C GLU A 39 12.10 -6.86 -7.42
N PRO A 40 11.17 -7.02 -6.46
CA PRO A 40 9.82 -6.51 -6.60
C PRO A 40 9.85 -4.97 -6.58
N ILE A 41 9.35 -4.36 -7.65
CA ILE A 41 9.32 -2.90 -7.81
C ILE A 41 7.90 -2.43 -8.13
N ARG A 42 7.61 -1.18 -7.79
CA ARG A 42 6.34 -0.51 -8.15
C ARG A 42 6.61 0.88 -8.72
N ARG A 43 5.79 1.30 -9.68
CA ARG A 43 5.88 2.65 -10.26
C ARG A 43 5.41 3.69 -9.26
N VAL A 44 6.24 4.69 -9.00
CA VAL A 44 5.90 5.84 -8.16
C VAL A 44 5.25 6.90 -9.05
N ILE A 45 3.97 7.19 -8.79
CA ILE A 45 3.27 8.30 -9.44
C ILE A 45 3.34 9.49 -8.50
N THR A 46 4.33 10.36 -8.71
CA THR A 46 4.47 11.60 -7.94
C THR A 46 3.42 12.60 -8.42
N GLY A 47 2.19 12.45 -7.94
CA GLY A 47 1.04 13.27 -8.34
C GLY A 47 -0.10 13.14 -7.35
N GLY A 48 0.02 13.80 -6.20
CA GLY A 48 -1.09 14.10 -5.29
C GLY A 48 -1.50 12.97 -4.33
N LEU A 49 -1.14 13.14 -3.04
CA LEU A 49 -1.65 12.46 -1.84
C LEU A 49 -1.48 10.93 -1.78
N GLY A 50 -0.55 10.48 -0.93
CA GLY A 50 -0.41 9.04 -0.64
C GLY A 50 0.63 8.73 0.41
N LEU A 51 0.60 9.40 1.56
CA LEU A 51 1.16 8.87 2.80
C LEU A 51 0.32 7.63 3.20
N ILE A 52 0.47 6.52 2.49
CA ILE A 52 -0.10 5.22 2.87
C ILE A 52 1.00 4.16 2.72
N GLY A 53 2.20 4.50 3.17
CA GLY A 53 3.10 3.51 3.72
C GLY A 53 2.64 3.20 5.14
N VAL A 54 1.48 2.56 5.29
CA VAL A 54 1.23 1.76 6.50
C VAL A 54 2.22 0.61 6.39
N GLY A 55 3.39 0.83 6.97
CA GLY A 55 4.16 -0.27 7.51
C GLY A 55 3.27 -0.99 8.52
N SER A 56 3.15 -2.29 8.30
CA SER A 56 2.71 -3.29 9.27
C SER A 56 1.19 -3.51 9.42
N HIS A 57 0.91 -4.80 9.58
CA HIS A 57 -0.31 -5.41 10.10
C HIS A 57 -1.38 -5.75 9.06
N GLY A 58 -1.24 -6.97 8.55
CA GLY A 58 -2.42 -7.83 8.49
C GLY A 58 -3.18 -7.75 9.81
N GLY A 59 -4.40 -7.26 9.71
CA GLY A 59 -5.41 -7.27 10.76
C GLY A 59 -6.75 -7.17 10.05
N PRO A 60 -7.72 -8.04 10.32
CA PRO A 60 -9.04 -7.93 9.70
C PRO A 60 -9.64 -6.56 10.05
N PRO A 61 -10.51 -6.00 9.20
CA PRO A 61 -11.13 -4.70 9.45
C PRO A 61 -11.76 -4.70 10.84
N PRO A 62 -11.63 -3.61 11.62
CA PRO A 62 -12.32 -3.52 12.90
C PRO A 62 -13.82 -3.66 12.63
N ALA A 63 -14.41 -4.72 13.20
CA ALA A 63 -15.85 -4.89 13.23
C ALA A 63 -16.49 -3.59 13.76
N PRO A 64 -17.60 -3.10 13.19
CA PRO A 64 -18.27 -1.95 13.73
C PRO A 64 -18.73 -2.28 15.16
N SER A 65 -18.02 -1.72 16.12
CA SER A 65 -18.38 -1.72 17.53
C SER A 65 -19.71 -1.01 17.65
N ARG A 66 -20.79 -1.81 17.75
CA ARG A 66 -22.10 -1.39 18.25
C ARG A 66 -21.90 -0.41 19.41
N PRO A 67 -22.50 0.80 19.38
CA PRO A 67 -22.55 1.63 20.55
C PRO A 67 -23.37 0.89 21.60
N LYS A 68 -22.73 0.48 22.70
CA LYS A 68 -23.42 0.13 23.93
C LYS A 68 -23.99 1.42 24.52
N HIS A 69 -25.13 1.86 23.98
CA HIS A 69 -25.98 2.81 24.68
C HIS A 69 -26.73 2.01 25.74
N GLY A 70 -26.28 2.14 26.99
CA GLY A 70 -27.07 1.76 28.13
C GLY A 70 -28.32 2.65 28.19
N GLY A 71 -29.47 2.05 28.38
CA GLY A 71 -30.70 2.79 28.63
C GLY A 71 -31.96 2.04 28.23
N GLY A 72 -32.56 1.31 29.17
CA GLY A 72 -34.00 1.07 29.16
C GLY A 72 -34.48 -0.35 28.87
N CYS A 73 -34.78 -1.07 29.96
CA CYS A 73 -35.92 -1.96 30.15
C CYS A 73 -36.16 -3.13 29.17
N SER A 74 -35.78 -4.34 29.61
CA SER A 74 -36.50 -5.57 29.30
C SER A 74 -36.84 -6.26 30.61
N CYS A 75 -38.13 -6.24 30.99
CA CYS A 75 -38.70 -7.20 31.91
C CYS A 75 -40.04 -7.68 31.33
N CYS A 76 -40.07 -8.99 31.09
CA CYS A 76 -41.26 -9.78 30.88
C CYS A 76 -42.11 -9.77 32.17
N HIS A 77 -43.33 -9.28 32.10
CA HIS A 77 -44.57 -9.92 32.60
C HIS A 77 -45.76 -9.16 32.02
#